data_AF-A0A925PR29-F1
#
_entry.id   AF-A0A925PR29-F1
#
_cell.length_a   1.000
_cell.length_b   1.000
_cell.length_c   1.000
_cell.angle_alpha   90.00
_cell.angle_beta   90.00
_cell.angle_gamma   90.00
#
_symmetry.space_group_name_H-M   'P 1'
#
loop_
_entity.id
_entity.type
_entity.pdbx_description
1 polymer ?
#
loop_
_entity_poly.entity_id
_entity_poly.type
_entity_poly.pdbx_seq_one_letter_code
_entity_poly.pdbx_strand_id
1 'polypeptide(L)'
;MIRSFAVSKLEVIFCAFLAENKFVNALIPFIRGGIVTVCLAVAMAGCSRSPRVTFYTLEPAAQVETAAVTTAVPAVSVGPVTLPEVVDRPQFVVRVAANRVEILETHRWAEPLKSEIPRLIAENLRHLLGSSRVSSYIQHAGADADYRVLVDIQRFESSPGEGVTVEAVWSLRRATGGAPKTGRSLVREPVDAVGYDPLVAAYGRALLAVSRDLARAIRAEAALEH
;
A
#
# COMPACT_ATOMS: atom_id res chain seq x y z
N MET A 1 -74.95 38.56 -59.72
CA MET A 1 -73.66 39.13 -60.18
C MET A 1 -72.79 39.37 -58.95
N ILE A 2 -72.00 38.37 -58.55
CA ILE A 2 -70.51 38.37 -58.58
C ILE A 2 -69.90 39.27 -57.48
N ARG A 3 -69.40 38.64 -56.41
CA ARG A 3 -67.98 38.69 -55.99
C ARG A 3 -67.77 37.81 -54.75
N SER A 4 -67.77 36.50 -54.99
CA SER A 4 -67.13 35.48 -54.13
C SER A 4 -65.86 35.07 -54.86
N PHE A 5 -64.74 35.78 -54.67
CA PHE A 5 -63.45 35.44 -55.31
C PHE A 5 -62.36 36.35 -54.71
N ALA A 6 -61.80 36.00 -53.55
CA ALA A 6 -60.52 36.60 -53.12
C ALA A 6 -59.77 35.78 -52.07
N VAL A 7 -60.45 35.00 -51.22
CA VAL A 7 -59.78 34.31 -50.10
C VAL A 7 -59.37 32.86 -50.44
N SER A 8 -59.69 32.35 -51.65
CA SER A 8 -59.32 30.99 -52.09
C SER A 8 -57.88 30.84 -52.61
N LYS A 9 -57.09 31.92 -52.67
CA LYS A 9 -55.72 31.87 -53.23
C LYS A 9 -54.61 31.62 -52.20
N LEU A 10 -54.91 31.71 -50.89
CA LEU A 10 -53.89 31.52 -49.85
C LEU A 10 -53.73 30.06 -49.38
N GLU A 11 -54.78 29.23 -49.44
CA GLU A 11 -54.67 27.81 -49.07
C GLU A 11 -53.94 26.95 -50.12
N VAL A 12 -53.97 27.36 -51.41
CA VAL A 12 -53.36 26.56 -52.49
C VAL A 12 -51.82 26.63 -52.47
N ILE A 13 -51.24 27.70 -51.92
CA ILE A 13 -49.78 27.85 -51.83
C ILE A 13 -49.19 27.00 -50.69
N PHE A 14 -49.96 26.76 -49.62
CA PHE A 14 -49.48 25.96 -48.48
C PHE A 14 -49.47 24.45 -48.79
N CYS A 15 -50.40 23.96 -49.62
CA CYS A 15 -50.37 22.57 -50.07
C CYS A 15 -49.26 22.26 -51.09
N ALA A 16 -48.84 23.25 -51.90
CA ALA A 16 -47.77 23.04 -52.89
C ALA A 16 -46.38 22.94 -52.24
N PHE A 17 -46.17 23.52 -51.05
CA PHE A 17 -44.87 23.47 -50.36
C PHE A 17 -44.60 22.15 -49.63
N LEU A 18 -45.61 21.30 -49.45
CA LEU A 18 -45.47 19.98 -48.83
C LEU A 18 -45.12 18.86 -49.81
N ALA A 19 -45.02 19.14 -51.11
CA ALA A 19 -44.72 18.14 -52.15
C ALA A 19 -43.22 17.93 -52.44
N GLU A 20 -42.31 18.75 -51.90
CA GLU A 20 -40.86 18.64 -52.14
C GLU A 20 -40.05 18.10 -50.95
N ASN A 21 -40.70 17.60 -49.90
CA ASN A 21 -40.03 17.03 -48.72
C ASN A 21 -39.51 15.59 -48.91
N LYS A 22 -39.21 15.19 -50.14
CA LYS A 22 -38.53 13.91 -50.41
C LYS A 22 -37.12 13.87 -49.81
N PHE A 23 -36.47 15.03 -49.71
CA PHE A 23 -35.13 15.15 -49.11
C PHE A 23 -35.14 14.95 -47.59
N VAL A 24 -36.13 15.50 -46.88
CA VAL A 24 -36.21 15.39 -45.42
C VAL A 24 -36.55 13.96 -45.02
N ASN A 25 -37.53 13.32 -45.65
CA ASN A 25 -37.89 11.93 -45.36
C ASN A 25 -36.81 10.91 -45.77
N ALA A 26 -36.00 11.22 -46.78
CA ALA A 26 -34.85 10.40 -47.17
C ALA A 26 -33.67 10.52 -46.19
N LEU A 27 -33.52 11.65 -45.47
CA LEU A 27 -32.44 11.88 -44.51
C LEU A 27 -32.74 11.32 -43.11
N ILE A 28 -34.03 11.18 -42.73
CA ILE A 28 -34.47 10.61 -41.44
C ILE A 28 -33.84 9.23 -41.13
N PRO A 29 -33.76 8.25 -42.05
CA PRO A 29 -33.09 6.97 -41.78
C PRO A 29 -31.56 7.11 -41.65
N PHE A 30 -30.92 8.03 -42.38
CA PHE A 30 -29.49 8.30 -42.27
C PHE A 30 -29.13 8.98 -40.94
N ILE A 31 -29.95 9.91 -40.46
CA ILE A 31 -29.78 10.57 -39.15
C ILE A 31 -30.01 9.57 -38.01
N ARG A 32 -31.03 8.69 -38.10
CA ARG A 32 -31.28 7.64 -37.10
C ARG A 32 -30.16 6.59 -37.04
N GLY A 33 -29.63 6.16 -38.18
CA GLY A 33 -28.48 5.23 -38.25
C GLY A 33 -27.18 5.85 -37.73
N GLY A 34 -26.93 7.14 -38.02
CA GLY A 34 -25.78 7.89 -37.51
C GLY A 34 -25.80 8.06 -35.99
N ILE A 35 -26.96 8.38 -35.40
CA ILE A 35 -27.09 8.55 -33.94
C ILE A 35 -26.85 7.24 -33.19
N VAL A 36 -27.38 6.11 -33.66
CA VAL A 36 -27.14 4.79 -33.03
C VAL A 36 -25.66 4.41 -33.11
N THR A 37 -25.00 4.70 -34.24
CA THR A 37 -23.57 4.40 -34.44
C THR A 37 -22.67 5.28 -33.55
N VAL A 38 -23.00 6.57 -33.39
CA VAL A 38 -22.27 7.49 -32.51
C VAL A 38 -22.49 7.13 -31.03
N CYS A 39 -23.71 6.80 -30.61
CA CYS A 39 -23.97 6.34 -29.25
C CYS A 39 -23.24 5.03 -28.93
N LEU A 40 -23.16 4.10 -29.89
CA LEU A 40 -22.40 2.86 -29.74
C LEU A 40 -20.89 3.12 -29.66
N ALA A 41 -20.35 4.03 -30.47
CA ALA A 41 -18.94 4.42 -30.41
C ALA A 41 -18.56 5.13 -29.10
N VAL A 42 -19.43 6.00 -28.57
CA VAL A 42 -19.25 6.66 -27.26
C VAL A 42 -19.36 5.65 -26.11
N ALA A 43 -20.27 4.68 -26.21
CA ALA A 43 -20.39 3.60 -25.23
C ALA A 43 -19.15 2.69 -25.19
N MET A 44 -18.48 2.49 -26.33
CA MET A 44 -17.23 1.71 -26.39
C MET A 44 -15.98 2.50 -25.94
N ALA A 45 -16.02 3.84 -25.98
CA ALA A 45 -14.92 4.68 -25.51
C ALA A 45 -14.80 4.77 -23.97
N GLY A 46 -15.83 4.33 -23.23
CA GLY A 46 -15.85 4.36 -21.76
C GLY A 46 -15.17 3.17 -21.05
N CYS A 47 -14.78 2.12 -21.78
CA CYS A 47 -14.42 0.84 -21.18
C CYS A 47 -12.92 0.62 -20.86
N SER A 48 -12.01 1.58 -21.01
CA SER A 48 -10.58 1.25 -21.11
C SER A 48 -9.60 2.06 -20.25
N ARG A 49 -9.96 2.44 -19.01
CA ARG A 49 -8.93 2.87 -18.06
C ARG A 49 -9.21 2.47 -16.61
N SER A 50 -8.89 1.22 -16.30
CA SER A 50 -8.75 0.80 -14.90
C SER A 50 -7.61 1.60 -14.24
N PRO A 51 -7.79 2.13 -13.01
CA PRO A 51 -6.73 2.82 -12.29
C PRO A 51 -5.50 1.92 -12.13
N ARG A 52 -4.30 2.47 -12.38
CA ARG A 52 -3.05 1.74 -12.15
C ARG A 52 -2.87 1.54 -10.64
N VAL A 53 -2.63 0.28 -10.24
CA VAL A 53 -2.28 -0.07 -8.87
C VAL A 53 -0.75 -0.10 -8.74
N THR A 54 -0.24 0.50 -7.67
CA THR A 54 1.18 0.51 -7.28
C THR A 54 1.35 -0.40 -6.08
N PHE A 55 2.37 -1.26 -6.13
CA PHE A 55 2.70 -2.20 -5.08
C PHE A 55 4.02 -1.82 -4.40
N TYR A 56 4.06 -1.98 -3.08
CA TYR A 56 5.18 -1.63 -2.22
C TYR A 56 5.70 -2.85 -1.46
N THR A 57 7.01 -2.91 -1.29
CA THR A 57 7.67 -3.87 -0.40
C THR A 57 8.59 -3.11 0.54
N LEU A 58 8.76 -3.64 1.75
CA LEU A 58 9.70 -3.15 2.73
C LEU A 58 11.09 -3.71 2.41
N GLU A 59 11.98 -2.83 1.96
CA GLU A 59 13.37 -3.19 1.76
C GLU A 59 14.21 -2.95 3.03
N PRO A 60 15.19 -3.83 3.32
CA PRO A 60 16.19 -3.56 4.35
C PRO A 60 16.91 -2.25 4.06
N ALA A 61 16.70 -1.24 4.92
CA ALA A 61 17.42 0.03 4.81
C ALA A 61 18.92 -0.10 5.16
N ALA A 62 19.35 -1.26 5.63
CA ALA A 62 20.75 -1.58 5.89
C ALA A 62 21.48 -1.86 4.57
N GLN A 63 21.76 -0.81 3.80
CA GLN A 63 22.97 -0.80 3.00
C GLN A 63 24.09 -0.26 3.91
N VAL A 64 25.17 -1.04 4.04
CA VAL A 64 26.49 -0.68 4.63
C VAL A 64 26.79 -1.19 6.05
N GLU A 65 28.00 -1.76 6.11
CA GLU A 65 28.82 -2.20 7.24
C GLU A 65 28.46 -3.51 7.94
N THR A 66 28.87 -4.62 7.31
CA THR A 66 29.12 -5.90 7.98
C THR A 66 30.03 -5.65 9.19
N ALA A 67 29.45 -5.66 10.39
CA ALA A 67 30.25 -5.72 11.61
C ALA A 67 31.19 -6.93 11.52
N ALA A 68 32.47 -6.73 11.85
CA ALA A 68 33.43 -7.83 11.88
C ALA A 68 32.85 -9.00 12.69
N VAL A 69 32.88 -10.20 12.11
CA VAL A 69 32.32 -11.41 12.71
C VAL A 69 33.02 -11.66 14.05
N THR A 70 32.37 -11.29 15.15
CA THR A 70 32.82 -11.67 16.49
C THR A 70 32.37 -13.10 16.76
N THR A 71 33.29 -13.92 17.23
CA THR A 71 33.10 -15.34 17.52
C THR A 71 31.99 -15.57 18.56
N ALA A 72 31.13 -16.56 18.26
CA ALA A 72 29.94 -17.00 18.99
C ALA A 72 28.75 -16.03 18.96
N VAL A 73 28.23 -15.74 17.76
CA VAL A 73 26.94 -15.04 17.63
C VAL A 73 25.79 -16.04 17.82
N PRO A 74 24.85 -15.79 18.75
CA PRO A 74 23.77 -16.72 19.03
C PRO A 74 22.81 -16.87 17.83
N ALA A 75 22.16 -18.03 17.75
CA ALA A 75 21.05 -18.26 16.85
C ALA A 75 19.81 -17.51 17.31
N VAL A 76 19.18 -16.76 16.40
CA VAL A 76 18.02 -15.92 16.72
C VAL A 76 16.85 -16.26 15.80
N SER A 77 15.68 -16.48 16.38
CA SER A 77 14.42 -16.64 15.64
C SER A 77 13.51 -15.46 15.90
N VAL A 78 13.08 -14.79 14.83
CA VAL A 78 12.06 -13.73 14.88
C VAL A 78 10.69 -14.38 14.71
N GLY A 79 9.89 -14.37 15.78
CA GLY A 79 8.54 -14.91 15.79
C GLY A 79 7.54 -14.10 14.95
N PRO A 80 6.28 -14.56 14.87
CA PRO A 80 5.20 -13.77 14.30
C PRO A 80 5.08 -12.40 14.99
N VAL A 81 4.71 -11.38 14.22
CA VAL A 81 4.46 -10.03 14.73
C VAL A 81 2.97 -9.75 14.85
N THR A 82 2.57 -8.99 15.86
CA THR A 82 1.23 -8.41 15.95
C THR A 82 1.23 -6.99 15.38
N LEU A 83 0.11 -6.59 14.78
CA LEU A 83 -0.09 -5.32 14.10
C LEU A 83 -1.49 -4.78 14.43
N PRO A 84 -1.69 -3.45 14.42
CA PRO A 84 -3.03 -2.86 14.53
C PRO A 84 -3.89 -3.29 13.33
N GLU A 85 -5.15 -3.65 13.57
CA GLU A 85 -6.06 -4.16 12.54
C GLU A 85 -6.22 -3.19 11.35
N VAL A 86 -6.16 -1.88 11.61
CA VAL A 86 -6.28 -0.83 10.59
C VAL A 86 -5.19 -0.91 9.51
N VAL A 87 -4.01 -1.42 9.83
CA VAL A 87 -2.90 -1.63 8.86
C VAL A 87 -2.70 -3.08 8.48
N ASP A 88 -3.38 -4.02 9.12
CA ASP A 88 -3.31 -5.44 8.79
C ASP A 88 -4.15 -5.76 7.54
N ARG A 89 -3.75 -5.17 6.42
CA ARG A 89 -4.45 -5.28 5.15
C ARG A 89 -3.54 -5.00 3.94
N PRO A 90 -3.95 -5.40 2.74
CA PRO A 90 -3.15 -5.15 1.54
C PRO A 90 -3.04 -3.67 1.18
N GLN A 91 -4.02 -2.83 1.50
CA GLN A 91 -3.98 -1.41 1.18
C GLN A 91 -2.99 -0.65 2.05
N PHE A 92 -2.29 0.31 1.44
CA PHE A 92 -1.47 1.27 2.15
C PHE A 92 -2.36 2.28 2.88
N VAL A 93 -2.10 2.51 4.16
CA VAL A 93 -2.93 3.38 5.01
C VAL A 93 -2.12 4.58 5.46
N VAL A 94 -2.67 5.77 5.26
CA VAL A 94 -2.09 7.04 5.68
C VAL A 94 -3.01 7.73 6.67
N ARG A 95 -2.43 8.39 7.66
CA ARG A 95 -3.13 9.31 8.55
C ARG A 95 -3.24 10.67 7.86
N VAL A 96 -4.45 11.18 7.76
CA VAL A 96 -4.75 12.47 7.11
C VAL A 96 -5.26 13.53 8.09
N ALA A 97 -5.65 13.11 9.31
CA ALA A 97 -5.94 14.00 10.44
C ALA A 97 -5.80 13.24 11.77
N ALA A 98 -5.94 13.96 12.89
CA ALA A 98 -5.83 13.40 14.24
C ALA A 98 -6.78 12.21 14.52
N ASN A 99 -7.94 12.15 13.87
CA ASN A 99 -8.91 11.05 14.01
C ASN A 99 -9.36 10.51 12.64
N ARG A 100 -8.53 10.65 11.60
CA ARG A 100 -8.87 10.21 10.24
C ARG A 100 -7.68 9.54 9.58
N VAL A 101 -7.95 8.35 9.07
CA VAL A 101 -7.05 7.62 8.17
C VAL A 101 -7.71 7.52 6.80
N GLU A 102 -6.88 7.43 5.78
CA GLU A 102 -7.28 7.12 4.41
C GLU A 102 -6.67 5.79 4.01
N ILE A 103 -7.50 4.93 3.44
CA ILE A 103 -7.11 3.63 2.91
C ILE A 103 -6.99 3.79 1.39
N LEU A 104 -5.79 3.61 0.86
CA LEU A 104 -5.51 3.87 -0.54
C LEU A 104 -5.84 2.64 -1.40
N GLU A 105 -6.83 2.75 -2.28
CA GLU A 105 -7.26 1.61 -3.11
C GLU A 105 -6.24 1.21 -4.18
N THR A 106 -5.46 2.17 -4.67
CA THR A 106 -4.45 2.00 -5.73
C THR A 106 -3.02 1.88 -5.21
N HIS A 107 -2.79 1.95 -3.90
CA HIS A 107 -1.48 1.80 -3.29
C HIS A 107 -1.54 0.64 -2.30
N ARG A 108 -0.76 -0.41 -2.54
CA ARG A 108 -0.89 -1.66 -1.80
C ARG A 108 0.47 -2.22 -1.40
N TRP A 109 0.52 -2.94 -0.30
CA TRP A 109 1.64 -3.82 0.00
C TRP A 109 1.64 -5.01 -0.96
N ALA A 110 2.82 -5.40 -1.42
CA ALA A 110 3.03 -6.53 -2.32
C ALA A 110 2.83 -7.86 -1.58
N GLU A 111 3.14 -7.89 -0.28
CA GLU A 111 2.90 -9.01 0.63
C GLU A 111 2.19 -8.51 1.90
N PRO A 112 1.49 -9.38 2.66
CA PRO A 112 0.95 -9.01 3.96
C PRO A 112 2.05 -8.53 4.91
N LEU A 113 1.84 -7.40 5.59
CA LEU A 113 2.80 -6.84 6.54
C LEU A 113 3.17 -7.83 7.67
N LYS A 114 2.21 -8.66 8.12
CA LYS A 114 2.44 -9.72 9.12
C LYS A 114 3.50 -10.74 8.71
N SER A 115 3.69 -10.98 7.41
CA SER A 115 4.76 -11.85 6.90
C SER A 115 6.03 -11.09 6.53
N GLU A 116 5.90 -9.86 6.06
CA GLU A 116 7.01 -9.06 5.56
C GLU A 116 7.89 -8.49 6.69
N ILE A 117 7.27 -7.92 7.72
CA ILE A 117 7.98 -7.32 8.86
C ILE A 117 8.91 -8.30 9.60
N PRO A 118 8.48 -9.52 10.01
CA PRO A 118 9.39 -10.43 10.69
C PRO A 118 10.55 -10.87 9.80
N ARG A 119 10.34 -10.96 8.48
CA ARG A 119 11.41 -11.25 7.50
C ARG A 119 12.42 -10.10 7.45
N LEU A 120 11.93 -8.86 7.36
CA LEU A 120 12.76 -7.66 7.37
C LEU A 120 13.57 -7.53 8.65
N ILE A 121 12.94 -7.73 9.81
CA ILE A 121 13.62 -7.68 11.12
C ILE A 121 14.71 -8.76 11.19
N ALA A 122 14.42 -9.98 10.72
CA ALA A 122 15.42 -11.05 10.67
C ALA A 122 16.61 -10.67 9.79
N GLU A 123 16.37 -10.10 8.60
CA GLU A 123 17.45 -9.65 7.70
C GLU A 123 18.30 -8.54 8.33
N ASN A 124 17.66 -7.52 8.90
CA ASN A 124 18.36 -6.47 9.63
C ASN A 124 19.21 -7.05 10.78
N LEU A 125 18.68 -8.01 11.53
CA LEU A 125 19.41 -8.67 12.61
C LEU A 125 20.57 -9.54 12.10
N ARG A 126 20.45 -10.20 10.95
CA ARG A 126 21.58 -10.91 10.30
C ARG A 126 22.76 -9.97 10.09
N HIS A 127 22.49 -8.79 9.52
CA HIS A 127 23.50 -7.76 9.27
C HIS A 127 24.06 -7.17 10.57
N LEU A 128 23.18 -6.76 11.48
CA LEU A 128 23.57 -6.10 12.73
C LEU A 128 24.32 -7.03 13.68
N LEU A 129 24.01 -8.33 13.70
CA LEU A 129 24.69 -9.29 14.56
C LEU A 129 25.89 -9.95 13.87
N GLY A 130 26.04 -9.79 12.55
CA GLY A 130 27.08 -10.47 11.78
C GLY A 130 26.91 -12.00 11.78
N SER A 131 25.66 -12.49 11.78
CA SER A 131 25.34 -13.91 11.92
C SER A 131 24.41 -14.42 10.83
N SER A 132 24.79 -15.57 10.26
CA SER A 132 23.94 -16.33 9.35
C SER A 132 22.86 -17.14 10.07
N ARG A 133 22.93 -17.26 11.41
CA ARG A 133 22.01 -18.04 12.26
C ARG A 133 20.80 -17.24 12.73
N VAL A 134 20.36 -16.26 11.94
CA VAL A 134 19.15 -15.49 12.20
C VAL A 134 18.11 -15.80 11.13
N SER A 135 16.90 -16.13 11.56
CA SER A 135 15.78 -16.51 10.69
C SER A 135 14.45 -15.97 11.20
N SER A 136 13.49 -15.78 10.29
CA SER A 136 12.09 -15.58 10.69
C SER A 136 11.40 -16.94 10.88
N TYR A 137 10.47 -17.02 11.83
CA TYR A 137 9.75 -18.23 12.19
C TYR A 137 9.04 -18.89 11.00
N ILE A 138 8.56 -18.07 10.06
CA ILE A 138 7.89 -18.53 8.84
C ILE A 138 8.87 -19.30 7.93
N GLN A 139 10.14 -18.91 7.88
CA GLN A 139 11.15 -19.57 7.06
C GLN A 139 11.74 -20.81 7.74
N HIS A 140 11.97 -20.73 9.05
CA HIS A 140 12.46 -21.84 9.87
C HIS A 140 11.80 -21.74 11.24
N ALA A 141 11.18 -22.83 11.73
CA ALA A 141 10.42 -22.85 12.98
C ALA A 141 11.24 -22.50 14.25
N GLY A 142 12.54 -22.21 14.12
CA GLY A 142 13.38 -21.68 15.19
C GLY A 142 13.56 -22.65 16.35
N ALA A 143 13.52 -23.96 16.06
CA ALA A 143 13.69 -25.01 17.06
C ALA A 143 15.08 -24.96 17.71
N ASP A 144 16.12 -24.60 16.93
CA ASP A 144 17.51 -24.53 17.38
C ASP A 144 17.98 -23.09 17.66
N ALA A 145 17.06 -22.16 17.89
CA ALA A 145 17.40 -20.76 18.16
C ALA A 145 17.66 -20.53 19.65
N ASP A 146 18.84 -20.02 20.00
CA ASP A 146 19.23 -19.65 21.36
C ASP A 146 18.31 -18.56 21.92
N TYR A 147 17.86 -17.65 21.05
CA TYR A 147 16.96 -16.56 21.38
C TYR A 147 15.74 -16.51 20.45
N ARG A 148 14.56 -16.27 21.04
CA ARG A 148 13.31 -16.01 20.33
C ARG A 148 12.85 -14.59 20.58
N VAL A 149 12.68 -13.83 19.51
CA VAL A 149 12.17 -12.46 19.52
C VAL A 149 10.68 -12.48 19.23
N LEU A 150 9.89 -11.78 20.04
CA LEU A 150 8.49 -11.47 19.77
C LEU A 150 8.33 -9.96 19.70
N VAL A 151 7.58 -9.47 18.70
CA VAL A 151 7.37 -8.05 18.46
C VAL A 151 5.88 -7.76 18.35
N ASP A 152 5.41 -6.82 19.16
CA ASP A 152 4.08 -6.23 19.11
C ASP A 152 4.17 -4.81 18.59
N ILE A 153 3.69 -4.58 17.37
CA ILE A 153 3.65 -3.25 16.77
C ILE A 153 2.37 -2.56 17.23
N GLN A 154 2.52 -1.51 18.03
CA GLN A 154 1.42 -0.73 18.58
C GLN A 154 1.07 0.47 17.70
N ARG A 155 2.06 1.00 16.97
CA ARG A 155 1.86 2.06 15.99
C ARG A 155 2.65 1.75 14.73
N PHE A 156 1.97 1.84 13.60
CA PHE A 156 2.55 1.74 12.26
C PHE A 156 1.84 2.76 11.40
N GLU A 157 2.17 4.03 11.59
CA GLU A 157 1.44 5.15 11.02
C GLU A 157 2.35 5.98 10.12
N SER A 158 1.77 6.54 9.05
CA SER A 158 2.44 7.49 8.17
C SER A 158 1.52 8.68 7.90
N SER A 159 2.08 9.88 7.87
CA SER A 159 1.40 11.13 7.57
C SER A 159 2.12 11.79 6.39
N PRO A 160 1.46 12.00 5.23
CA PRO A 160 2.08 12.67 4.10
C PRO A 160 2.61 14.07 4.48
N GLY A 161 3.86 14.34 4.15
CA GLY A 161 4.53 15.61 4.49
C GLY A 161 5.03 15.73 5.94
N GLU A 162 4.82 14.71 6.78
CA GLU A 162 5.43 14.65 8.12
C GLU A 162 6.41 13.47 8.20
N GLY A 163 5.96 12.27 7.86
CA GLY A 163 6.78 11.06 7.92
C GLY A 163 6.09 9.86 8.55
N VAL A 164 6.89 8.98 9.14
CA VAL A 164 6.46 7.69 9.68
C VAL A 164 6.70 7.64 11.18
N THR A 165 5.75 7.06 11.92
CA THR A 165 5.94 6.66 13.32
C THR A 165 5.73 5.16 13.47
N VAL A 166 6.75 4.47 13.99
CA VAL A 166 6.68 3.07 14.40
C VAL A 166 6.89 2.97 15.90
N GLU A 167 5.94 2.35 16.59
CA GLU A 167 6.05 2.01 18.00
C GLU A 167 5.91 0.51 18.17
N ALA A 168 6.90 -0.11 18.79
CA ALA A 168 6.95 -1.54 19.00
C ALA A 168 7.31 -1.86 20.46
N VAL A 169 6.60 -2.80 21.05
CA VAL A 169 6.99 -3.49 22.27
C VAL A 169 7.56 -4.84 21.87
N TRP A 170 8.69 -5.21 22.46
CA TRP A 170 9.35 -6.47 22.11
C TRP A 170 9.78 -7.23 23.35
N SER A 171 9.88 -8.55 23.18
CA SER A 171 10.44 -9.44 24.18
C SER A 171 11.42 -10.41 23.56
N LEU A 172 12.47 -10.70 24.32
CA LEU A 172 13.54 -11.61 24.00
C LEU A 172 13.50 -12.76 25.01
N ARG A 173 13.26 -13.97 24.52
CA ARG A 173 13.18 -15.20 25.32
C ARG A 173 14.37 -16.09 25.00
N ARG A 174 15.02 -16.63 26.03
CA ARG A 174 16.09 -17.61 25.86
C ARG A 174 15.49 -19.01 25.69
N ALA A 175 16.13 -19.85 24.90
CA ALA A 175 15.75 -21.26 24.76
C ALA A 175 15.91 -22.04 26.07
N THR A 176 16.91 -21.67 26.87
CA THR A 176 17.20 -22.25 28.19
C THR A 176 16.18 -21.87 29.27
N GLY A 177 15.24 -20.97 28.97
CA GLY A 177 14.22 -20.49 29.90
C GLY A 177 14.63 -19.20 30.63
N GLY A 178 13.92 -18.88 31.71
CA GLY A 178 14.11 -17.64 32.47
C GLY A 178 13.13 -16.52 32.12
N ALA A 179 13.24 -15.40 32.83
CA ALA A 179 12.38 -14.24 32.61
C ALA A 179 12.73 -13.58 31.25
N PRO A 180 11.72 -13.26 30.42
CA PRO A 180 11.97 -12.58 29.16
C PRO A 180 12.54 -11.19 29.40
N LYS A 181 13.56 -10.80 28.63
CA LYS A 181 13.97 -9.40 28.53
C LYS A 181 12.95 -8.67 27.68
N THR A 182 12.39 -7.58 28.19
CA THR A 182 11.41 -6.76 27.46
C THR A 182 11.97 -5.37 27.16
N GLY A 183 11.42 -4.74 26.13
CA GLY A 183 11.75 -3.38 25.77
C GLY A 183 10.70 -2.76 24.87
N ARG A 184 10.91 -1.48 24.56
CA ARG A 184 10.04 -0.68 23.72
C ARG A 184 10.89 0.23 22.84
N SER A 185 10.48 0.37 21.60
CA SER A 185 11.09 1.25 20.60
C SER A 185 10.02 2.19 20.07
N LEU A 186 10.29 3.50 20.07
CA LEU A 186 9.44 4.52 19.45
C LEU A 186 10.31 5.29 18.46
N VAL A 187 10.06 5.09 17.18
CA VAL A 187 10.85 5.64 16.08
C VAL A 187 10.00 6.59 15.26
N ARG A 188 10.53 7.77 14.99
CA ARG A 188 9.94 8.76 14.07
C ARG A 188 10.93 9.06 12.96
N GLU A 189 10.52 8.78 11.74
CA GLU A 189 11.32 9.02 10.54
C GLU A 189 10.65 10.14 9.75
N PRO A 190 11.21 11.37 9.75
CA PRO A 190 10.64 12.47 8.99
C PRO A 190 10.76 12.23 7.49
N VAL A 191 9.81 12.76 6.72
CA VAL A 191 9.78 12.66 5.27
C VAL A 191 9.36 13.99 4.65
N ASP A 192 10.33 14.68 4.06
CA ASP A 192 10.11 15.96 3.38
C ASP A 192 9.67 15.79 1.91
N ALA A 193 9.89 14.60 1.34
CA ALA A 193 9.59 14.31 -0.05
C ALA A 193 8.10 14.00 -0.27
N VAL A 194 7.56 14.47 -1.39
CA VAL A 194 6.16 14.23 -1.79
C VAL A 194 6.01 12.81 -2.35
N GLY A 195 4.87 12.18 -2.03
CA GLY A 195 4.49 10.85 -2.53
C GLY A 195 4.58 9.78 -1.46
N TYR A 196 4.26 8.54 -1.83
CA TYR A 196 4.18 7.41 -0.91
C TYR A 196 5.50 6.61 -0.85
N ASP A 197 6.28 6.58 -1.92
CA ASP A 197 7.56 5.86 -1.98
C ASP A 197 8.53 6.33 -0.88
N PRO A 198 8.67 7.64 -0.59
CA PRO A 198 9.50 8.10 0.54
C PRO A 198 8.98 7.65 1.91
N LEU A 199 7.66 7.51 2.09
CA LEU A 199 7.06 6.97 3.33
C LEU A 199 7.37 5.47 3.48
N VAL A 200 7.33 4.71 2.39
CA VAL A 200 7.70 3.29 2.38
C VAL A 200 9.16 3.11 2.79
N ALA A 201 10.06 3.91 2.21
CA ALA A 201 11.48 3.92 2.59
C ALA A 201 11.68 4.31 4.08
N ALA A 202 10.88 5.24 4.59
CA ALA A 202 10.90 5.64 6.00
C ALA A 202 10.44 4.52 6.93
N TYR A 203 9.44 3.70 6.57
CA TYR A 203 9.10 2.49 7.32
C TYR A 203 10.27 1.51 7.40
N GLY A 204 11.01 1.30 6.30
CA GLY A 204 12.21 0.47 6.28
C GLY A 204 13.28 0.96 7.27
N ARG A 205 13.55 2.27 7.31
CA ARG A 205 14.48 2.88 8.28
C ARG A 205 13.98 2.77 9.72
N ALA A 206 12.69 2.98 9.94
CA ALA A 206 12.09 2.88 11.27
C ALA A 206 12.21 1.45 11.82
N LEU A 207 11.94 0.44 11.00
CA LEU A 207 12.10 -0.96 11.38
C LEU A 207 13.57 -1.35 11.58
N LEU A 208 14.51 -0.76 10.83
CA LEU A 208 15.94 -0.93 11.09
C LEU A 208 16.34 -0.37 12.46
N ALA A 209 15.80 0.78 12.88
CA ALA A 209 16.04 1.32 14.21
C ALA A 209 15.50 0.39 15.32
N VAL A 210 14.30 -0.18 15.14
CA VAL A 210 13.78 -1.23 16.05
C VAL A 210 14.72 -2.44 16.09
N SER A 211 15.24 -2.89 14.93
CA SER A 211 16.21 -3.99 14.87
C SER A 211 17.53 -3.67 15.58
N ARG A 212 17.99 -2.42 15.58
CA ARG A 212 19.18 -1.99 16.34
C ARG A 212 18.97 -2.10 17.84
N ASP A 213 17.78 -1.76 18.33
CA ASP A 213 17.43 -1.91 19.75
C ASP A 213 17.44 -3.38 20.17
N LEU A 214 16.83 -4.25 19.34
CA LEU A 214 16.87 -5.70 19.52
C LEU A 214 18.29 -6.26 19.49
N ALA A 215 19.11 -5.87 18.52
CA ALA A 215 20.49 -6.32 18.42
C ALA A 215 21.32 -5.95 19.65
N ARG A 216 21.14 -4.74 20.19
CA ARG A 216 21.78 -4.31 21.44
C ARG A 216 21.33 -5.16 22.63
N ALA A 217 20.03 -5.46 22.73
CA ALA A 217 19.50 -6.31 23.79
C ALA A 217 20.06 -7.75 23.69
N ILE A 218 20.10 -8.32 22.49
CA ILE A 218 20.66 -9.68 22.26
C ILE A 218 22.13 -9.74 22.67
N ARG A 219 22.95 -8.77 22.25
CA ARG A 219 24.36 -8.72 22.63
C ARG A 219 24.55 -8.59 24.14
N ALA A 220 23.71 -7.79 24.80
CA ALA A 220 23.77 -7.63 26.25
C ALA A 220 23.41 -8.92 26.99
N GLU A 221 22.38 -9.66 26.55
CA GLU A 221 22.01 -10.94 27.15
C GLU A 221 23.08 -12.02 26.90
N ALA A 222 23.64 -12.08 25.69
CA ALA A 222 24.70 -13.03 25.35
C ALA A 222 26.00 -12.77 26.16
N ALA A 223 26.30 -11.50 26.48
CA ALA A 223 27.45 -11.16 27.32
C ALA A 223 27.28 -11.56 28.80
N LEU A 224 26.07 -11.84 29.27
CA LEU A 224 25.82 -12.34 30.63
C LEU A 224 26.02 -13.85 30.77
N GLU A 225 26.14 -14.57 29.64
CA GLU A 225 26.31 -16.03 29.63
C GLU A 225 27.79 -16.46 29.62
N HIS A 226 28.70 -15.50 29.41
CA HIS A 226 30.15 -15.67 29.45
C HIS A 226 30.75 -15.04 30.72
#